data_AF-A0AA96YFY9-F1
#
_entry.id   AF-A0AA96YFY9-F1
#
_cell.length_a   1.000
_cell.length_b   1.000
_cell.length_c   1.000
_cell.angle_alpha   90.00
_cell.angle_beta   90.00
_cell.angle_gamma   90.00
#
_symmetry.space_group_name_H-M   'P 1'
#
loop_
_entity.id
_entity.type
_entity.pdbx_description
1 polymer ?
#
loop_
_entity_poly.entity_id
_entity_poly.type
_entity_poly.pdbx_seq_one_letter_code
_entity_poly.pdbx_strand_id
1 'polypeptide(L)'
;MSNLLEFRFFVEPSWMDNYGHMTATRYVTVFDDCSIKLLKFYGLGKDYQQKSNCGFFTVDLRTQFLRELKEGEPLVVTARIVEVGHKKVITYYEMIRQSDNTLAATHAQITVHVDLQTRRSIPMPETARVTLEEALQEHSESPLPGDIFSSMLSEKS
;
A
#
# COMPACT_ATOMS: atom_id res chain seq x y z
N MET A 1 8.71 16.31 -10.41
CA MET A 1 8.00 15.06 -10.78
C MET A 1 7.87 14.26 -9.49
N SER A 2 6.78 13.53 -9.28
CA SER A 2 6.61 12.71 -8.07
C SER A 2 7.61 11.55 -8.08
N ASN A 3 8.29 11.31 -6.95
CA ASN A 3 9.20 10.17 -6.77
C ASN A 3 8.45 8.90 -6.29
N LEU A 4 7.12 8.96 -6.24
CA LEU A 4 6.30 7.83 -5.80
C LEU A 4 6.17 6.77 -6.89
N LEU A 5 6.08 5.51 -6.46
CA LEU A 5 5.75 4.40 -7.35
C LEU A 5 4.29 4.46 -7.78
N GLU A 6 4.07 4.28 -9.08
CA GLU A 6 2.75 4.18 -9.68
C GLU A 6 2.49 2.77 -10.23
N PHE A 7 1.33 2.23 -9.89
CA PHE A 7 0.84 0.96 -10.40
C PHE A 7 -0.43 1.18 -11.22
N ARG A 8 -0.45 0.65 -12.45
CA ARG A 8 -1.53 0.89 -13.41
C ARG A 8 -2.42 -0.35 -13.55
N PHE A 9 -3.72 -0.13 -13.59
CA PHE A 9 -4.75 -1.16 -13.69
C PHE A 9 -5.91 -0.70 -14.57
N PHE A 10 -6.77 -1.63 -14.93
CA PHE A 10 -8.12 -1.38 -15.46
C PHE A 10 -9.13 -2.07 -14.55
N VAL A 11 -10.31 -1.48 -14.37
CA VAL A 11 -11.40 -2.14 -13.65
C VAL A 11 -11.91 -3.31 -14.49
N GLU A 12 -11.63 -4.53 -14.05
CA GLU A 12 -12.07 -5.74 -14.75
C GLU A 12 -13.59 -5.96 -14.61
N PRO A 13 -14.26 -6.53 -15.62
CA PRO A 13 -15.69 -6.88 -15.52
C PRO A 13 -16.01 -7.79 -14.33
N SER A 14 -15.07 -8.66 -13.97
CA SER A 14 -15.20 -9.58 -12.82
C SER A 14 -15.11 -8.90 -11.44
N TRP A 15 -14.88 -7.59 -11.41
CA TRP A 15 -14.78 -6.81 -10.17
C TRP A 15 -16.06 -6.09 -9.80
N MET A 16 -17.07 -6.13 -10.66
CA MET A 16 -18.32 -5.41 -10.49
C MET A 16 -19.26 -6.15 -9.53
N ASP A 17 -20.00 -5.41 -8.72
CA ASP A 17 -21.14 -5.94 -7.97
C ASP A 17 -22.46 -5.74 -8.74
N ASN A 18 -23.54 -6.22 -8.14
CA ASN A 18 -24.89 -6.10 -8.69
C ASN A 18 -25.41 -4.65 -8.77
N TYR A 19 -24.69 -3.67 -8.21
CA TYR A 19 -25.03 -2.24 -8.26
C TYR A 19 -24.30 -1.51 -9.37
N GLY A 20 -23.44 -2.20 -10.13
CA GLY A 20 -22.77 -1.63 -11.31
C GLY A 20 -21.53 -0.80 -10.99
N HIS A 21 -20.94 -0.99 -9.81
CA HIS A 21 -19.63 -0.44 -9.45
C HIS A 21 -18.68 -1.52 -8.92
N MET A 22 -17.39 -1.20 -8.91
CA MET A 22 -16.35 -2.08 -8.36
C MET A 22 -16.66 -2.44 -6.91
N THR A 23 -16.55 -3.71 -6.54
CA THR A 23 -16.86 -4.18 -5.19
C THR A 23 -15.81 -3.66 -4.19
N ALA A 24 -16.22 -3.41 -2.95
CA ALA A 24 -15.32 -2.96 -1.89
C ALA A 24 -14.09 -3.88 -1.70
N THR A 25 -14.27 -5.20 -1.84
CA THR A 25 -13.18 -6.18 -1.70
C THR A 25 -12.14 -6.04 -2.79
N ARG A 26 -12.54 -5.66 -4.01
CA ARG A 26 -11.62 -5.52 -5.14
C ARG A 26 -10.70 -4.31 -5.01
N TYR A 27 -11.15 -3.22 -4.38
CA TYR A 27 -10.25 -2.11 -4.05
C TYR A 27 -9.12 -2.62 -3.15
N VAL A 28 -9.47 -3.37 -2.10
CA VAL A 28 -8.49 -3.92 -1.15
C VAL A 28 -7.55 -4.90 -1.85
N THR A 29 -8.04 -5.75 -2.75
CA THR A 29 -7.18 -6.63 -3.56
C THR A 29 -6.16 -5.84 -4.37
N VAL A 30 -6.58 -4.76 -5.05
CA VAL A 30 -5.66 -3.92 -5.83
C VAL A 30 -4.62 -3.26 -4.92
N PHE A 31 -5.01 -2.78 -3.73
CA PHE A 31 -4.07 -2.20 -2.76
C PHE A 31 -3.08 -3.24 -2.21
N ASP A 32 -3.52 -4.47 -1.94
CA ASP A 32 -2.64 -5.56 -1.48
C ASP A 32 -1.64 -5.98 -2.58
N ASP A 33 -2.07 -6.04 -3.83
CA ASP A 33 -1.17 -6.25 -4.97
C ASP A 33 -0.12 -5.13 -5.07
N CYS A 34 -0.51 -3.88 -4.83
CA CYS A 34 0.42 -2.75 -4.79
C CYS A 34 1.41 -2.86 -3.62
N SER A 35 0.96 -3.30 -2.45
CA SER A 35 1.80 -3.58 -1.28
C SER A 35 2.89 -4.60 -1.58
N ILE A 36 2.52 -5.72 -2.21
CA ILE A 36 3.46 -6.76 -2.61
C ILE A 36 4.47 -6.20 -3.63
N LYS A 37 4.01 -5.43 -4.62
CA LYS A 37 4.87 -4.82 -5.64
C LYS A 37 5.81 -3.77 -5.04
N LEU A 38 5.34 -2.96 -4.09
CA LEU A 38 6.11 -1.97 -3.35
C LEU A 38 7.27 -2.64 -2.60
N LEU A 39 6.98 -3.67 -1.79
CA LEU A 39 8.02 -4.41 -1.06
C LEU A 39 9.00 -5.08 -2.02
N LYS A 40 8.50 -5.67 -3.11
CA LYS A 40 9.37 -6.25 -4.15
C LYS A 40 10.31 -5.22 -4.77
N PHE A 41 9.83 -4.01 -5.04
CA PHE A 41 10.65 -2.93 -5.61
C PHE A 41 11.85 -2.60 -4.71
N TYR A 42 11.64 -2.55 -3.39
CA TYR A 42 12.70 -2.34 -2.40
C TYR A 42 13.47 -3.62 -2.03
N GLY A 43 13.39 -4.67 -2.84
CA GLY A 43 14.14 -5.91 -2.62
C GLY A 43 13.61 -6.79 -1.50
N LEU A 44 12.43 -6.51 -0.94
CA LEU A 44 11.77 -7.22 0.17
C LEU A 44 10.65 -8.16 -0.30
N GLY A 45 10.73 -8.61 -1.56
CA GLY A 45 9.78 -9.54 -2.18
C GLY A 45 10.14 -11.01 -1.99
N LYS A 46 9.72 -11.85 -2.94
CA LYS A 46 9.91 -13.31 -2.90
C LYS A 46 11.37 -13.74 -2.72
N ASP A 47 12.32 -13.04 -3.33
CA ASP A 47 13.75 -13.38 -3.22
C ASP A 47 14.27 -13.13 -1.80
N TYR A 48 13.83 -12.06 -1.15
CA TYR A 48 14.10 -11.82 0.27
C TYR A 48 13.53 -12.95 1.12
N GLN A 49 12.26 -13.30 0.87
CA GLN A 49 11.57 -14.36 1.57
C GLN A 49 12.32 -15.69 1.51
N GLN A 50 12.77 -16.08 0.32
CA GLN A 50 13.48 -17.33 0.10
C GLN A 50 14.87 -17.35 0.77
N LYS A 51 15.56 -16.21 0.83
CA LYS A 51 16.90 -16.10 1.41
C LYS A 51 16.90 -16.01 2.93
N SER A 52 15.94 -15.28 3.50
CA SER A 52 15.91 -14.97 4.94
C SER A 52 14.93 -15.83 5.73
N ASN A 53 14.02 -16.56 5.06
CA ASN A 53 12.85 -17.19 5.66
C ASN A 53 11.99 -16.18 6.47
N CYS A 54 12.02 -14.91 6.07
CA CYS A 54 11.24 -13.84 6.69
C CYS A 54 10.33 -13.16 5.66
N GLY A 55 9.34 -12.41 6.13
CA GLY A 55 8.42 -11.68 5.25
C GLY A 55 7.65 -10.61 5.99
N PHE A 56 6.66 -10.02 5.32
CA PHE A 56 5.80 -8.99 5.88
C PHE A 56 4.36 -9.46 5.91
N PHE A 57 3.67 -9.26 7.03
CA PHE A 57 2.22 -9.47 7.13
C PHE A 57 1.52 -8.17 7.46
N THR A 58 0.42 -7.93 6.75
CA THR A 58 -0.55 -6.90 7.10
C THR A 58 -1.27 -7.30 8.39
N VAL A 59 -1.16 -6.45 9.41
CA VAL A 59 -1.83 -6.66 10.71
C VAL A 59 -3.02 -5.73 10.90
N ASP A 60 -3.07 -4.66 10.11
CA ASP A 60 -4.14 -3.68 10.18
C ASP A 60 -4.21 -2.92 8.85
N LEU A 61 -5.42 -2.62 8.41
CA LEU A 61 -5.68 -1.83 7.22
C LEU A 61 -6.93 -0.97 7.40
N ARG A 62 -6.98 0.15 6.69
CA ARG A 62 -8.13 1.03 6.61
C ARG A 62 -8.28 1.51 5.18
N THR A 63 -9.47 1.32 4.62
CA THR A 63 -9.82 1.77 3.26
C THR A 63 -10.94 2.79 3.34
N GLN A 64 -10.82 3.88 2.58
CA GLN A 64 -11.89 4.84 2.36
C GLN A 64 -12.29 4.80 0.89
N PHE A 65 -13.60 4.69 0.64
CA PHE A 65 -14.19 4.68 -0.69
C PHE A 65 -14.81 6.05 -0.92
N LEU A 66 -14.18 6.85 -1.79
CA LEU A 66 -14.53 8.26 -1.99
C LEU A 66 -15.39 8.46 -3.23
N ARG A 67 -15.13 7.69 -4.29
CA ARG A 67 -15.90 7.69 -5.54
C ARG A 67 -16.01 6.28 -6.09
N GLU A 68 -17.16 5.98 -6.67
CA GLU A 68 -17.39 4.71 -7.37
C GLU A 68 -16.54 4.64 -8.65
N LEU A 69 -16.07 3.42 -8.94
CA LEU A 69 -15.36 3.07 -10.16
C LEU A 69 -16.19 2.08 -10.97
N LYS A 70 -16.14 2.23 -12.30
CA LYS A 70 -16.90 1.44 -13.27
C LYS A 70 -16.00 0.55 -14.11
N GLU A 71 -16.59 -0.48 -14.68
CA GLU A 71 -15.93 -1.40 -15.61
C GLU A 71 -15.15 -0.64 -16.70
N GLY A 72 -13.92 -1.08 -16.96
CA GLY A 72 -13.04 -0.54 -17.99
C GLY A 72 -12.36 0.78 -17.62
N GLU A 73 -12.66 1.39 -16.47
CA GLU A 73 -12.00 2.63 -16.08
C GLU A 73 -10.48 2.40 -15.82
N PRO A 74 -9.60 3.24 -16.40
CA PRO A 74 -8.17 3.18 -16.14
C PRO A 74 -7.84 3.76 -14.76
N LEU A 75 -7.03 3.04 -14.00
CA LEU A 75 -6.65 3.39 -12.63
C LEU A 75 -5.12 3.51 -12.49
N VAL A 76 -4.70 4.47 -11.67
CA VAL A 76 -3.33 4.55 -11.13
C VAL A 76 -3.42 4.46 -9.62
N VAL A 77 -2.62 3.59 -9.02
CA VAL A 77 -2.38 3.57 -7.58
C VAL A 77 -1.00 4.14 -7.30
N THR A 78 -0.93 5.24 -6.57
CA THR A 78 0.34 5.73 -6.00
C THR A 78 0.57 5.04 -4.67
N ALA A 79 1.81 4.69 -4.37
CA ALA A 79 2.20 4.07 -3.11
C ALA A 79 3.27 4.91 -2.40
N ARG A 80 3.17 5.00 -1.08
CA ARG A 80 4.17 5.66 -0.23
C ARG A 80 4.39 4.92 1.08
N ILE A 81 5.62 4.99 1.54
CA ILE A 81 6.01 4.63 2.91
C ILE A 81 5.85 5.89 3.75
N VAL A 82 5.21 5.78 4.90
CA VAL A 82 4.91 6.92 5.78
C VAL A 82 5.55 6.80 7.16
N GLU A 83 5.82 5.57 7.61
CA GLU A 83 6.55 5.32 8.83
C GLU A 83 7.34 4.02 8.71
N VAL A 84 8.57 4.02 9.20
CA VAL A 84 9.41 2.83 9.36
C VAL A 84 9.83 2.76 10.82
N GLY A 85 9.42 1.69 11.50
CA GLY A 85 9.86 1.37 12.85
C GLY A 85 10.78 0.15 12.86
N HIS A 86 11.10 -0.36 14.05
CA HIS A 86 12.03 -1.50 14.21
C HIS A 86 11.55 -2.78 13.50
N LYS A 87 10.24 -3.00 13.44
CA LYS A 87 9.61 -4.19 12.81
C LYS A 87 8.30 -3.89 12.10
N LYS A 88 7.92 -2.62 12.02
CA LYS A 88 6.62 -2.13 11.54
C LYS A 88 6.88 -1.18 10.39
N VAL A 89 6.07 -1.25 9.33
CA VAL A 89 6.06 -0.28 8.24
C VAL A 89 4.62 0.17 8.02
N ILE A 90 4.40 1.48 7.97
CA ILE A 90 3.11 2.06 7.59
C ILE A 90 3.21 2.53 6.15
N THR A 91 2.28 2.07 5.32
CA THR A 91 2.19 2.47 3.91
C THR A 91 0.83 3.07 3.62
N TYR A 92 0.81 4.00 2.68
CA TYR A 92 -0.39 4.69 2.24
C TYR A 92 -0.49 4.64 0.72
N TYR A 93 -1.72 4.56 0.23
CA TYR A 93 -2.03 4.41 -1.17
C TYR A 93 -3.20 5.29 -1.57
N GLU A 94 -3.13 5.80 -2.79
CA GLU A 94 -4.21 6.56 -3.42
C GLU A 94 -4.55 5.91 -4.74
N MET A 95 -5.83 5.60 -4.94
CA MET A 95 -6.34 5.09 -6.20
C MET A 95 -6.99 6.24 -6.97
N ILE A 96 -6.39 6.59 -8.10
CA ILE A 96 -6.79 7.70 -8.95
C ILE A 96 -7.37 7.13 -10.25
N ARG A 97 -8.58 7.56 -10.59
CA ARG A 97 -9.16 7.32 -11.91
C ARG A 97 -8.47 8.24 -12.92
N GLN A 98 -7.88 7.66 -13.95
CA GLN A 98 -7.04 8.42 -14.87
C GLN A 98 -7.82 9.28 -15.87
N SER A 99 -9.07 8.94 -16.17
CA SER A 99 -9.86 9.66 -17.17
C SER A 99 -10.10 11.13 -16.81
N ASP A 100 -10.20 11.43 -15.51
CA ASP A 100 -10.52 12.76 -14.99
C ASP A 100 -9.69 13.14 -13.74
N ASN A 101 -8.66 12.37 -13.43
CA ASN A 101 -7.78 12.57 -12.27
C ASN A 101 -8.52 12.59 -10.92
N THR A 102 -9.63 11.85 -10.81
CA THR A 102 -10.42 11.76 -9.58
C THR A 102 -9.78 10.80 -8.58
N LEU A 103 -9.60 11.24 -7.32
CA LEU A 103 -9.28 10.34 -6.21
C LEU A 103 -10.50 9.48 -5.87
N ALA A 104 -10.41 8.18 -6.15
CA ALA A 104 -11.50 7.23 -5.98
C ALA A 104 -11.48 6.52 -4.63
N ALA A 105 -10.29 6.16 -4.14
CA ALA A 105 -10.14 5.51 -2.85
C ALA A 105 -8.76 5.78 -2.24
N THR A 106 -8.69 5.66 -0.92
CA THR A 106 -7.42 5.72 -0.18
C THR A 106 -7.29 4.50 0.71
N HIS A 107 -6.05 4.05 0.91
CA HIS A 107 -5.77 2.90 1.77
C HIS A 107 -4.55 3.17 2.63
N ALA A 108 -4.66 2.89 3.92
CA ALA A 108 -3.54 2.86 4.84
C ALA A 108 -3.42 1.45 5.40
N GLN A 109 -2.21 0.93 5.52
CA GLN A 109 -1.99 -0.36 6.14
C GLN A 109 -0.71 -0.36 6.98
N ILE A 110 -0.73 -1.22 7.99
CA ILE A 110 0.39 -1.52 8.86
C ILE A 110 0.85 -2.94 8.53
N THR A 111 2.09 -3.07 8.07
CA THR A 111 2.75 -4.35 7.92
C THR A 111 3.80 -4.55 8.99
N VAL A 112 4.00 -5.79 9.40
CA VAL A 112 5.07 -6.16 10.34
C VAL A 112 5.98 -7.21 9.74
N HIS A 113 7.26 -7.09 10.05
CA HIS A 113 8.28 -8.06 9.68
C HIS A 113 8.15 -9.31 10.56
N VAL A 114 8.20 -10.50 9.94
CA VAL A 114 7.86 -11.79 10.54
C VAL A 114 8.82 -12.88 10.10
N ASP A 115 9.25 -13.70 11.06
CA ASP A 115 9.90 -14.98 10.83
C ASP A 115 8.83 -15.99 10.37
N LEU A 116 9.02 -16.62 9.21
CA LEU A 116 8.02 -17.52 8.63
C LEU A 116 8.00 -18.91 9.27
N GLN A 117 9.06 -19.31 9.96
CA GLN A 117 9.10 -20.55 10.73
C GLN A 117 8.33 -20.40 12.04
N THR A 118 8.61 -19.34 12.80
CA THR A 118 7.97 -19.14 14.12
C THR A 118 6.64 -18.40 14.03
N ARG A 119 6.37 -17.75 12.91
CA ARG A 119 5.22 -16.87 12.66
C ARG A 119 5.09 -15.70 13.64
N ARG A 120 6.22 -15.29 14.24
CA ARG A 120 6.28 -14.18 15.18
C ARG A 120 6.90 -12.95 14.54
N SER A 121 6.40 -11.79 14.93
CA SER A 121 6.99 -10.53 14.48
C SER A 121 8.37 -10.33 15.13
N ILE A 122 9.37 -10.12 14.30
CA ILE A 122 10.77 -9.93 14.68
C ILE A 122 11.32 -8.62 14.08
N PRO A 123 12.38 -8.04 14.63
CA PRO A 123 13.06 -6.89 14.05
C PRO A 123 13.39 -7.08 12.56
N MET A 124 13.29 -6.02 11.77
CA MET A 124 13.85 -6.03 10.42
C MET A 124 15.38 -6.08 10.50
N PRO A 125 16.05 -6.85 9.62
CA PRO A 125 17.49 -6.70 9.43
C PRO A 125 17.84 -5.26 9.09
N GLU A 126 19.01 -4.80 9.52
CA GLU A 126 19.45 -3.42 9.33
C GLU A 126 19.41 -2.98 7.87
N THR A 127 19.83 -3.85 6.95
CA THR A 127 19.81 -3.59 5.50
C THR A 127 18.40 -3.29 4.99
N ALA A 128 17.41 -4.09 5.40
CA ALA A 128 16.01 -3.89 5.02
C ALA A 128 15.43 -2.60 5.62
N ARG A 129 15.76 -2.30 6.89
CA ARG A 129 15.30 -1.10 7.58
C ARG A 129 15.85 0.16 6.91
N VAL A 130 17.16 0.20 6.63
CA VAL A 130 17.82 1.36 5.99
C VAL A 130 17.24 1.63 4.61
N THR A 131 17.06 0.60 3.77
CA THR A 131 16.43 0.76 2.45
C THR A 131 15.02 1.37 2.54
N LEU A 132 14.22 0.96 3.52
CA LEU A 132 12.88 1.52 3.72
C LEU A 132 12.90 2.93 4.29
N GLU A 133 13.89 3.28 5.10
CA GLU A 133 14.09 4.64 5.64
C GLU A 133 14.55 5.63 4.57
N GLU A 134 15.42 5.22 3.65
CA GLU A 134 15.80 5.99 2.47
C GLU A 134 14.57 6.27 1.59
N ALA A 135 13.77 5.23 1.33
CA ALA A 135 12.51 5.36 0.61
C ALA A 135 11.50 6.27 1.32
N LEU A 136 11.40 6.19 2.65
CA LEU A 136 10.57 7.10 3.45
C LEU A 136 11.01 8.56 3.25
N GLN A 137 12.32 8.81 3.27
CA GLN A 137 12.86 10.16 3.06
C GLN A 137 12.50 10.69 1.66
N GLU A 138 12.67 9.89 0.61
CA GLU A 138 12.28 10.24 -0.77
C GLU A 138 10.78 10.52 -0.89
N HIS A 139 9.95 9.67 -0.27
CA HIS A 139 8.50 9.84 -0.32
C HIS A 139 8.02 11.08 0.45
N SER A 140 8.72 11.48 1.51
CA SER A 140 8.37 12.67 2.32
C SER A 140 8.49 13.99 1.55
N GLU A 141 9.22 14.00 0.43
CA GLU A 141 9.31 15.15 -0.48
C GLU A 141 7.99 15.41 -1.24
N SER A 142 7.10 14.42 -1.29
CA SER A 142 5.77 14.52 -1.89
C SER A 142 4.70 14.71 -0.79
N PRO A 143 4.01 15.86 -0.73
CA PRO A 143 3.06 16.14 0.34
C PRO A 143 1.95 15.09 0.46
N LEU A 144 1.58 14.75 1.70
CA LEU A 144 0.40 13.92 1.95
C LEU A 144 -0.88 14.72 1.58
N PRO A 145 -1.90 14.10 0.97
CA PRO A 145 -3.17 14.73 0.65
C PRO A 145 -3.98 14.95 1.94
N GLY A 146 -3.80 16.13 2.55
CA GLY A 146 -4.69 16.73 3.54
C GLY A 146 -5.11 15.90 4.76
N ASP A 147 -6.15 16.39 5.45
CA ASP A 147 -6.64 15.92 6.76
C ASP A 147 -7.09 14.45 6.81
N ILE A 148 -7.37 13.85 5.65
CA ILE A 148 -7.81 12.46 5.54
C ILE A 148 -6.75 11.54 6.14
N PHE A 149 -5.45 11.81 5.91
CA PHE A 149 -4.37 11.02 6.47
C PHE A 149 -4.22 11.19 7.99
N SER A 150 -4.24 12.43 8.47
CA SER A 150 -4.05 12.75 9.89
C SER A 150 -5.11 12.11 10.78
N SER A 151 -6.38 12.11 10.33
CA SER A 151 -7.46 11.42 11.04
C SER A 151 -7.30 9.90 11.08
N MET A 152 -6.56 9.29 10.14
CA MET A 152 -6.30 7.85 10.13
C MET A 152 -5.23 7.39 11.11
N LEU A 153 -4.26 8.25 11.48
CA LEU A 153 -3.21 7.92 12.45
C LEU A 153 -3.62 8.21 13.90
N SER A 154 -4.51 9.18 14.15
CA SER A 154 -4.87 9.63 15.50
C SER A 154 -5.69 8.63 16.33
N GLU A 155 -6.29 7.61 15.70
CA GLU A 155 -7.11 6.61 16.40
C GLU A 155 -6.30 5.43 16.98
N LYS A 156 -4.95 5.45 16.86
CA LYS A 156 -4.09 4.32 17.28
C LYS A 156 -2.96 4.68 18.25
N SER A 157 -2.95 5.89 18.80
CA SER A 157 -2.15 6.26 19.98
C SER A 157 -2.91 6.01 21.28
#